data_AF-A0A2R7QIU0-F1
#
_entry.id   AF-A0A2R7QIU0-F1
#
_cell.length_a   1.000
_cell.length_b   1.000
_cell.length_c   1.000
_cell.angle_alpha   90.00
_cell.angle_beta   90.00
_cell.angle_gamma   90.00
#
_symmetry.space_group_name_H-M   'P 1'
#
loop_
_entity.id
_entity.type
_entity.pdbx_description
1 polymer ?
#
loop_
_entity_poly.entity_id
_entity_poly.type
_entity_poly.pdbx_seq_one_letter_code
_entity_poly.pdbx_strand_id
1 'polypeptide(L)'
;MAKSTADNTNLRLKTVLNVLTEGVWSGDTLNAGEVLAEATARVPFSDHEAALLTGGIPRGHKALTSATAKLVKAGWLVKGRSGWTITEDGMRATVAFPDAASFAAALDAGTPVPADVAVPAAPAVLPAKA
;
A
#
# COMPACT_ATOMS: atom_id res chain seq x y z
N MET A 1 -9.67 16.40 -13.07
CA MET A 1 -10.55 15.22 -13.05
C MET A 1 -10.48 14.62 -11.65
N ALA A 2 -11.61 14.45 -10.96
CA ALA A 2 -11.61 13.71 -9.70
C ALA A 2 -11.27 12.24 -10.00
N LYS A 3 -10.22 11.70 -9.36
CA LYS A 3 -9.88 10.27 -9.47
C LYS A 3 -11.01 9.44 -8.87
N SER A 4 -11.35 8.31 -9.49
CA SER A 4 -12.42 7.45 -8.99
C SER A 4 -12.06 6.84 -7.64
N THR A 5 -13.04 6.39 -6.86
CA THR A 5 -12.79 5.67 -5.59
C THR A 5 -11.90 4.45 -5.79
N ALA A 6 -12.01 3.77 -6.93
CA ALA A 6 -11.14 2.64 -7.28
C ALA A 6 -9.69 3.11 -7.49
N ASP A 7 -9.48 4.19 -8.23
CA ASP A 7 -8.15 4.75 -8.48
C ASP A 7 -7.48 5.21 -7.18
N ASN A 8 -8.25 5.86 -6.29
CA ASN A 8 -7.74 6.30 -4.99
C ASN A 8 -7.40 5.11 -4.07
N THR A 9 -8.18 4.04 -4.13
CA THR A 9 -7.89 2.81 -3.38
C THR A 9 -6.61 2.14 -3.90
N ASN A 10 -6.43 2.04 -5.22
CA ASN A 10 -5.21 1.47 -5.80
C ASN A 10 -3.97 2.33 -5.49
N LEU A 11 -4.11 3.65 -5.50
CA LEU A 11 -3.05 4.55 -5.08
C LEU A 11 -2.67 4.31 -3.60
N ARG A 12 -3.66 4.19 -2.70
CA ARG A 12 -3.42 3.86 -1.29
C ARG A 12 -2.79 2.48 -1.10
N LEU A 13 -3.17 1.46 -1.88
CA LEU A 13 -2.53 0.15 -1.83
C LEU A 13 -1.05 0.21 -2.23
N LYS A 14 -0.72 1.00 -3.27
CA LYS A 14 0.67 1.24 -3.61
C LYS A 14 1.40 1.97 -2.46
N THR A 15 0.77 2.98 -1.87
CA THR A 15 1.33 3.69 -0.71
C THR A 15 1.57 2.76 0.49
N VAL A 16 0.68 1.79 0.75
CA VAL A 16 0.88 0.75 1.78
C VAL A 16 2.21 -0.01 1.55
N LEU A 17 2.51 -0.40 0.31
CA LEU A 17 3.78 -1.06 0.01
C LEU A 17 4.98 -0.11 0.16
N ASN A 18 4.85 1.15 -0.23
CA ASN A 18 5.91 2.14 -0.05
C ASN A 18 6.23 2.36 1.44
N VAL A 19 5.21 2.50 2.29
CA VAL A 19 5.37 2.66 3.74
C VAL A 19 6.07 1.45 4.37
N LEU A 20 5.69 0.24 3.96
CA LEU A 20 6.36 -0.97 4.44
C LEU A 20 7.80 -1.08 3.92
N THR A 21 8.07 -0.66 2.69
CA THR A 21 9.43 -0.61 2.12
C THR A 21 10.31 0.36 2.92
N GLU A 22 9.77 1.53 3.26
CA GLU A 22 10.46 2.49 4.13
C GLU A 22 10.73 1.92 5.52
N GLY A 23 9.77 1.17 6.09
CA GLY A 23 9.96 0.44 7.35
C GLY A 23 11.10 -0.58 7.29
N VAL A 24 11.26 -1.29 6.16
CA VAL A 24 12.41 -2.18 5.95
C VAL A 24 13.73 -1.41 5.98
N TRP A 25 13.78 -0.22 5.38
CA TRP A 25 15.00 0.60 5.37
C TRP A 25 15.33 1.20 6.74
N SER A 26 14.32 1.55 7.54
CA SER A 26 14.52 2.10 8.88
C SER A 26 14.68 1.03 9.96
N GLY A 27 14.32 -0.22 9.68
CA GLY A 27 14.23 -1.31 10.67
C GLY A 27 12.95 -1.27 11.52
N ASP A 28 11.99 -0.40 11.19
CA ASP A 28 10.71 -0.30 11.89
C ASP A 28 9.78 -1.44 11.47
N THR A 29 9.15 -2.09 12.45
CA THR A 29 8.05 -3.02 12.20
C THR A 29 6.73 -2.33 12.51
N LEU A 30 5.94 -2.03 11.48
CA LEU A 30 4.64 -1.37 11.62
C LEU A 30 3.50 -2.39 11.69
N ASN A 31 2.54 -2.13 12.57
CA ASN A 31 1.30 -2.90 12.62
C ASN A 31 0.31 -2.42 11.53
N ALA A 32 -0.74 -3.21 11.31
CA ALA A 32 -1.73 -2.93 10.27
C ALA A 32 -2.36 -1.53 10.40
N GLY A 33 -2.68 -1.10 11.63
CA GLY A 33 -3.28 0.21 11.89
C GLY A 33 -2.34 1.35 11.52
N GLU A 34 -1.07 1.25 11.89
CA GLU A 34 -0.04 2.25 11.58
C GLU A 34 0.20 2.38 10.08
N VAL A 35 0.34 1.25 9.37
CA VAL A 35 0.55 1.25 7.91
C VAL A 35 -0.64 1.87 7.18
N LEU A 36 -1.86 1.54 7.59
CA LEU A 36 -3.07 2.08 6.99
C LEU A 36 -3.23 3.57 7.31
N ALA A 37 -2.94 3.99 8.55
CA ALA A 37 -2.99 5.39 8.95
C ALA A 37 -2.02 6.23 8.10
N GLU A 38 -0.77 5.80 7.99
CA GLU A 38 0.25 6.47 7.18
C GLU A 38 -0.14 6.54 5.70
N ALA A 39 -0.64 5.43 5.14
CA ALA A 39 -1.11 5.43 3.75
C ALA A 39 -2.27 6.40 3.51
N THR A 40 -3.18 6.53 4.47
CA THR A 40 -4.31 7.48 4.38
C THR A 40 -3.92 8.92 4.70
N ALA A 41 -2.84 9.16 5.46
CA ALA A 41 -2.28 10.49 5.65
C ALA A 41 -1.65 11.02 4.35
N ARG A 42 -0.91 10.16 3.63
CA ARG A 42 -0.30 10.51 2.33
C ARG A 42 -1.32 10.60 1.19
N VAL A 43 -2.39 9.81 1.25
CA VAL A 43 -3.47 9.81 0.26
C VAL A 43 -4.82 9.90 0.99
N PRO A 44 -5.24 11.12 1.38
CA PRO A 44 -6.47 11.36 2.14
C PRO A 44 -7.73 10.83 1.48
N PHE A 45 -8.73 10.50 2.30
CA PHE A 45 -10.07 10.13 1.83
C PHE A 45 -10.80 11.35 1.23
N SER A 46 -11.53 11.13 0.15
CA SER A 46 -12.55 12.08 -0.31
C SER A 46 -13.73 12.13 0.67
N ASP A 47 -14.59 13.14 0.59
CA ASP A 47 -15.75 13.30 1.48
C ASP A 47 -16.63 12.03 1.54
N HIS A 48 -16.86 11.40 0.38
CA HIS A 48 -17.63 10.16 0.30
C HIS A 48 -16.92 8.97 0.98
N GLU A 49 -15.58 8.89 0.89
CA GLU A 49 -14.79 7.85 1.54
C GLU A 49 -14.61 8.10 3.04
N ALA A 50 -14.58 9.37 3.44
CA ALA A 50 -14.49 9.81 4.82
C ALA A 50 -15.80 9.64 5.59
N ALA A 51 -16.93 9.52 4.87
CA ALA A 51 -18.23 9.26 5.47
C ALA A 51 -18.20 8.02 6.38
N LEU A 52 -18.66 8.22 7.62
CA LEU A 52 -18.64 7.18 8.65
C LEU A 52 -19.74 6.14 8.38
N LEU A 53 -19.39 4.88 8.56
CA LEU A 53 -20.36 3.79 8.63
C LEU A 53 -21.00 3.76 10.03
N THR A 54 -22.06 2.96 10.21
CA THR A 54 -22.77 2.78 11.50
C THR A 54 -21.85 2.42 12.68
N GLY A 55 -20.67 1.86 12.41
CA GLY A 55 -19.65 1.56 13.43
C GLY A 55 -18.61 2.66 13.69
N GLY A 56 -18.79 3.87 13.17
CA GLY A 56 -17.89 5.02 13.41
C GLY A 56 -16.57 4.98 12.63
N ILE A 57 -16.37 4.00 11.74
CA ILE A 57 -15.17 3.88 10.89
C ILE A 57 -15.48 4.45 9.50
N PRO A 58 -14.57 5.24 8.88
CA PRO A 58 -14.73 5.70 7.51
C PRO A 58 -14.94 4.54 6.54
N ARG A 59 -15.88 4.69 5.61
CA ARG A 59 -16.10 3.73 4.52
C ARG A 59 -14.81 3.38 3.78
N GLY A 60 -14.01 4.40 3.46
CA GLY A 60 -12.75 4.27 2.74
C GLY A 60 -11.73 3.43 3.50
N HIS A 61 -11.68 3.56 4.82
CA HIS A 61 -10.80 2.74 5.67
C HIS A 61 -11.18 1.27 5.58
N LYS A 62 -12.48 0.96 5.71
CA LYS A 62 -12.96 -0.42 5.56
C LYS A 62 -12.64 -0.99 4.17
N ALA A 63 -12.89 -0.19 3.11
CA ALA A 63 -12.60 -0.59 1.73
C ALA A 63 -11.10 -0.85 1.51
N LEU A 64 -10.23 0.01 2.01
CA LEU A 64 -8.77 -0.13 1.90
C LEU A 64 -8.28 -1.39 2.64
N THR A 65 -8.75 -1.60 3.88
CA THR A 65 -8.40 -2.80 4.67
C THR A 65 -8.79 -4.07 3.92
N SER A 66 -9.98 -4.14 3.32
CA SER A 66 -10.37 -5.27 2.48
C SER A 66 -9.52 -5.39 1.22
N ALA A 67 -9.22 -4.29 0.54
CA ALA A 67 -8.46 -4.27 -0.70
C ALA A 67 -7.00 -4.78 -0.52
N THR A 68 -6.42 -4.63 0.68
CA THR A 68 -5.07 -5.16 0.97
C THR A 68 -4.96 -6.68 0.83
N ALA A 69 -6.08 -7.42 0.81
CA ALA A 69 -6.09 -8.84 0.48
C ALA A 69 -5.57 -9.12 -0.95
N LYS A 70 -5.72 -8.18 -1.89
CA LYS A 70 -5.13 -8.29 -3.23
C LYS A 70 -3.61 -8.36 -3.17
N LEU A 71 -2.98 -7.56 -2.31
CA LEU A 71 -1.52 -7.56 -2.10
C LEU A 71 -1.03 -8.90 -1.55
N VAL A 72 -1.79 -9.51 -0.65
CA VAL A 72 -1.49 -10.84 -0.11
C VAL A 72 -1.61 -11.92 -1.18
N LYS A 73 -2.68 -11.88 -1.98
CA LYS A 73 -2.89 -12.82 -3.08
C LYS A 73 -1.79 -12.73 -4.15
N ALA A 74 -1.27 -11.53 -4.40
CA ALA A 74 -0.15 -11.30 -5.30
C ALA A 74 1.22 -11.71 -4.70
N GLY A 75 1.28 -12.12 -3.44
CA GLY A 75 2.53 -12.46 -2.76
C GLY A 75 3.38 -11.24 -2.37
N TRP A 76 2.83 -10.03 -2.43
CA TRP A 76 3.55 -8.77 -2.18
C TRP A 76 3.52 -8.36 -0.71
N LEU A 77 2.54 -8.86 0.05
CA LEU A 77 2.33 -8.55 1.46
C LEU A 77 2.05 -9.83 2.25
N VAL A 78 2.70 -9.98 3.39
CA VAL A 78 2.38 -10.99 4.40
C VAL A 78 1.75 -10.31 5.61
N LYS A 79 0.59 -10.81 6.03
CA LYS A 79 -0.10 -10.35 7.24
C LYS A 79 0.22 -11.29 8.39
N GLY A 80 1.03 -10.84 9.35
CA GLY A 80 1.36 -11.58 10.55
C GLY A 80 0.57 -11.11 11.78
N ARG A 81 0.68 -11.87 12.87
CA ARG A 81 0.13 -11.49 14.19
C ARG A 81 0.91 -10.31 14.79
N SER A 82 2.21 -10.23 14.53
CA SER A 82 3.12 -9.19 15.04
C SER A 82 3.18 -7.94 14.16
N GLY A 83 2.58 -7.94 12.98
CA GLY A 83 2.66 -6.82 12.05
C GLY A 83 2.50 -7.26 10.60
N TRP A 84 2.64 -6.30 9.70
CA TRP A 84 2.63 -6.53 8.27
C TRP A 84 4.06 -6.50 7.73
N THR A 85 4.38 -7.41 6.82
CA THR A 85 5.72 -7.53 6.23
C THR A 85 5.60 -7.51 4.72
N ILE A 86 6.38 -6.65 4.07
CA ILE A 86 6.48 -6.64 2.62
C ILE A 86 7.48 -7.69 2.16
N THR A 87 7.18 -8.38 1.05
CA THR A 87 8.11 -9.33 0.43
C THR A 87 9.06 -8.61 -0.52
N GLU A 88 10.13 -9.27 -0.97
CA GLU A 88 10.98 -8.69 -2.02
C GLU A 88 10.20 -8.37 -3.30
N ASP A 89 9.27 -9.24 -3.70
CA ASP A 89 8.41 -8.99 -4.86
C ASP A 89 7.48 -7.80 -4.63
N GLY A 90 6.97 -7.63 -3.41
CA GLY A 90 6.22 -6.43 -3.04
C GLY A 90 7.07 -5.16 -3.15
N MET A 91 8.32 -5.20 -2.73
CA MET A 91 9.25 -4.07 -2.89
C MET A 91 9.54 -3.82 -4.37
N ARG A 92 9.83 -4.85 -5.18
CA ARG A 92 10.03 -4.73 -6.64
C ARG A 92 8.78 -4.18 -7.34
N ALA A 93 7.57 -4.56 -6.92
CA ALA A 93 6.32 -4.09 -7.49
C ALA A 93 6.17 -2.56 -7.40
N THR A 94 6.72 -1.92 -6.35
CA THR A 94 6.70 -0.45 -6.22
C THR A 94 7.45 0.27 -7.33
N VAL A 95 8.48 -0.39 -7.89
CA VAL A 95 9.35 0.09 -8.98
C VAL A 95 8.80 -0.36 -10.33
N ALA A 96 8.43 -1.63 -10.47
CA ALA A 96 7.92 -2.22 -11.71
C ALA A 96 6.63 -1.54 -12.20
N PHE A 97 5.80 -1.06 -11.26
CA PHE A 97 4.52 -0.44 -11.54
C PHE A 97 4.49 0.99 -10.97
N PRO A 98 5.08 1.98 -11.66
CA PRO A 98 5.32 3.32 -11.11
C PRO A 98 4.05 4.14 -10.88
N ASP A 99 2.96 3.85 -11.58
CA ASP A 99 1.69 4.55 -11.44
C ASP A 99 0.55 3.65 -10.95
N ALA A 100 -0.55 4.28 -10.52
CA ALA A 100 -1.70 3.57 -9.95
C ALA A 100 -2.41 2.67 -10.97
N ALA A 101 -2.39 3.02 -12.25
CA ALA A 101 -3.08 2.25 -13.29
C ALA A 101 -2.28 0.98 -13.62
N SER A 102 -0.96 1.09 -13.83
CA SER A 102 -0.10 -0.08 -14.04
C SER A 102 -0.13 -1.03 -12.85
N PHE A 103 -0.14 -0.48 -11.63
CA PHE A 103 -0.20 -1.24 -10.39
C PHE A 103 -1.54 -1.99 -10.23
N ALA A 104 -2.65 -1.32 -10.51
CA ALA A 104 -3.98 -1.92 -10.49
C ALA A 104 -4.11 -3.05 -11.51
N ALA A 105 -3.65 -2.83 -12.74
CA ALA A 105 -3.68 -3.82 -13.80
C ALA A 105 -2.89 -5.08 -13.41
N ALA A 106 -1.70 -4.91 -12.84
CA ALA A 106 -0.88 -6.03 -12.37
C ALA A 106 -1.55 -6.82 -11.23
N LEU A 107 -2.19 -6.14 -10.28
CA LEU A 107 -2.95 -6.80 -9.20
C LEU A 107 -4.15 -7.59 -9.71
N ASP A 108 -4.89 -7.04 -10.67
CA ASP A 108 -6.10 -7.67 -11.20
C ASP A 108 -5.75 -8.85 -12.13
N ALA A 109 -4.66 -8.74 -12.89
CA ALA A 109 -4.15 -9.81 -13.76
C ALA A 109 -3.35 -10.89 -13.01
N GLY A 110 -2.95 -10.62 -11.76
CA GLY A 110 -2.04 -11.50 -11.02
C GLY A 110 -0.67 -11.60 -11.69
N THR A 111 -0.22 -10.51 -12.32
CA THR A 111 1.04 -10.48 -13.08
C THR A 111 2.22 -10.72 -12.13
N PRO A 112 3.08 -11.72 -12.41
CA PRO A 112 4.33 -11.87 -11.67
C PRO A 112 5.19 -10.63 -11.82
N VAL A 113 5.84 -10.21 -10.73
CA VAL A 113 6.80 -9.10 -10.80
C VAL A 113 8.04 -9.62 -11.51
N PRO A 114 8.53 -8.94 -12.57
CA PRO A 114 9.73 -9.40 -13.27
C PRO A 114 10.93 -9.47 -12.32
N ALA A 115 11.65 -10.60 -12.32
CA ALA A 115 12.74 -10.87 -11.38
C ALA A 115 13.99 -10.02 -11.64
N ASP A 116 14.12 -9.46 -12.84
CA ASP A 116 15.16 -8.53 -13.25
C ASP A 116 14.94 -7.10 -12.73
N VAL A 117 13.75 -6.79 -12.20
CA VAL A 117 13.50 -5.53 -11.51
C VAL A 117 14.23 -5.55 -10.15
N ALA A 118 15.11 -4.58 -9.96
CA ALA A 118 15.83 -4.42 -8.70
C ALA A 118 14.87 -4.05 -7.56
N VAL A 119 15.16 -4.57 -6.36
CA VAL A 119 14.53 -4.08 -5.13
C VAL A 119 14.91 -2.60 -4.96
N PRO A 120 13.95 -1.71 -4.64
CA PRO A 120 14.24 -0.30 -4.43
C PRO A 120 15.28 -0.13 -3.31
N ALA A 121 16.34 0.62 -3.60
CA ALA A 121 17.36 0.96 -2.64
C ALA A 121 16.86 2.06 -1.68
N ALA A 122 17.30 1.99 -0.43
CA ALA A 122 17.07 3.07 0.52
C ALA A 122 17.67 4.39 -0.01
N PRO A 123 16.98 5.53 0.13
CA PRO A 123 17.57 6.81 -0.19
C PRO A 123 18.78 7.09 0.71
N ALA A 124 19.76 7.84 0.20
CA ALA A 124 21.01 8.18 0.94
C ALA A 124 20.75 8.93 2.27
N VAL A 125 19.57 9.54 2.40
CA VAL A 125 19.03 10.10 3.63
C VAL A 125 17.66 9.47 3.83
N LEU A 126 17.46 8.76 4.93
CA LEU A 126 16.14 8.21 5.26
C LEU A 126 15.14 9.36 5.43
N PRO A 127 13.92 9.24 4.90
CA PRO A 127 12.91 10.28 5.08
C PRO A 127 12.67 10.49 6.58
N ALA A 128 12.77 11.74 7.02
CA ALA A 128 12.43 12.12 8.38
C ALA A 128 10.94 11.82 8.60
N LYS A 129 10.61 11.09 9.68
CA LYS A 129 9.23 10.81 10.09
C LYS A 129 8.52 12.14 10.35
N ALA A 130 7.36 12.35 9.73
CA ALA A 130 6.49 13.49 9.98
C ALA A 130 5.70 13.31 11.29
#